data_AF-K2S6S1-F1
#
_entry.id   AF-K2S6S1-F1
#
_cell.length_a   1.000
_cell.length_b   1.000
_cell.length_c   1.000
_cell.angle_alpha   90.00
_cell.angle_beta   90.00
_cell.angle_gamma   90.00
#
_symmetry.space_group_name_H-M   'P 1'
#
loop_
_entity.id
_entity.type
_entity.pdbx_description
1 polymer ?
#
loop_
_entity_poly.entity_id
_entity_poly.type
_entity_poly.pdbx_seq_one_letter_code
_entity_poly.pdbx_strand_id
1 'polypeptide(L)'
;MTPFSLSAPASTTTSAAFPCISSGDQTAINSRFSQYGAGHVVQLCQGAVISVTGKVELTAHDQELSTEGYPTGDQRATIKLAPGANTNTTVFAKFLDNIKLRNIIVDGNRAETGYTGGDANIDIGGHGTGQLVDHVASRNPRGWSCLAVGFGGQTSTDTDPPCTNATLTNNDIGPCGIEGTEYADGISFQCTDSTISDNSLRQRRGPRQRHHRQEALQRRHQHRRARLVLRLDRGLRKRRPRDRDRQQILRQHPLRHRHQRLAERTDSKQSRAPLPPSTLPH
;
A
#
# COMPACT_ATOMS: atom_id res chain seq x y z
N MET A 1 69.92 4.92 32.89
CA MET A 1 68.48 4.57 32.98
C MET A 1 67.79 5.14 31.74
N THR A 2 67.56 4.31 30.73
CA THR A 2 66.91 4.67 29.46
C THR A 2 65.59 3.91 29.36
N PRO A 3 64.45 4.56 29.12
CA PRO A 3 63.19 3.84 29.01
C PRO A 3 63.04 3.28 27.58
N PHE A 4 62.83 1.97 27.49
CA PHE A 4 62.33 1.33 26.28
C PHE A 4 60.85 1.68 26.12
N SER A 5 60.50 2.33 25.02
CA SER A 5 59.12 2.59 24.62
C SER A 5 58.67 1.46 23.70
N LEU A 6 57.72 0.63 24.18
CA LEU A 6 57.07 -0.42 23.41
C LEU A 6 55.86 0.17 22.69
N SER A 7 55.97 0.33 21.36
CA SER A 7 54.84 0.69 20.51
C SER A 7 54.07 -0.57 20.15
N ALA A 8 52.85 -0.73 20.66
CA ALA A 8 51.96 -1.81 20.27
C ALA A 8 51.34 -1.53 18.89
N PRO A 9 51.21 -2.53 18.00
CA PRO A 9 50.52 -2.36 16.72
C PRO A 9 49.01 -2.25 16.96
N ALA A 10 48.39 -1.22 16.36
CA ALA A 10 46.95 -1.08 16.33
C ALA A 10 46.36 -2.12 15.37
N SER A 11 45.70 -3.13 15.93
CA SER A 11 44.89 -4.08 15.15
C SER A 11 43.62 -3.38 14.67
N THR A 12 43.59 -2.97 13.40
CA THR A 12 42.36 -2.54 12.73
C THR A 12 41.50 -3.75 12.42
N THR A 13 40.59 -4.10 13.32
CA THR A 13 39.50 -5.03 13.02
C THR A 13 38.53 -4.35 12.06
N THR A 14 38.70 -4.60 10.77
CA THR A 14 37.68 -4.29 9.77
C THR A 14 36.45 -5.15 10.11
N SER A 15 35.47 -4.57 10.79
CA SER A 15 34.16 -5.20 10.98
C SER A 15 33.56 -5.41 9.60
N ALA A 16 33.61 -6.64 9.10
CA ALA A 16 32.94 -7.00 7.86
C ALA A 16 31.44 -6.84 8.11
N ALA A 17 30.81 -5.90 7.39
CA ALA A 17 29.37 -5.75 7.42
C ALA A 17 28.72 -7.09 7.03
N PHE A 18 27.73 -7.53 7.81
CA PHE A 18 27.01 -8.76 7.51
C PHE A 18 26.33 -8.64 6.14
N PRO A 19 26.41 -9.67 5.27
CA PRO A 19 25.74 -9.62 3.98
C PRO A 19 24.24 -9.49 4.19
N CYS A 20 23.58 -8.68 3.37
CA CYS A 20 22.14 -8.51 3.42
C CYS A 20 21.38 -9.85 3.25
N ILE A 21 20.15 -9.94 3.74
CA ILE A 21 19.26 -11.09 3.52
C ILE A 21 18.47 -10.90 2.22
N SER A 22 18.69 -11.76 1.23
CA SER A 22 17.97 -11.73 -0.06
C SER A 22 16.79 -12.69 -0.15
N SER A 23 16.76 -13.72 0.72
CA SER A 23 15.77 -14.79 0.69
C SER A 23 15.60 -15.45 2.06
N GLY A 24 14.55 -16.25 2.22
CA GLY A 24 14.21 -16.94 3.47
C GLY A 24 12.84 -16.50 3.98
N ASP A 25 12.64 -16.63 5.28
CA ASP A 25 11.42 -16.26 5.99
C ASP A 25 11.77 -15.47 7.28
N GLN A 26 10.81 -15.33 8.19
CA GLN A 26 11.03 -14.67 9.47
C GLN A 26 12.14 -15.32 10.30
N THR A 27 12.38 -16.63 10.17
CA THR A 27 13.41 -17.36 10.92
C THR A 27 14.80 -16.85 10.57
N ALA A 28 15.05 -16.59 9.28
CA ALA A 28 16.34 -16.07 8.81
C ALA A 28 16.64 -14.66 9.31
N ILE A 29 15.60 -13.84 9.50
CA ILE A 29 15.74 -12.48 10.05
C ILE A 29 15.90 -12.56 11.57
N ASN A 30 14.99 -13.27 12.25
CA ASN A 30 14.95 -13.38 13.71
C ASN A 30 16.22 -14.03 14.26
N SER A 31 16.78 -15.02 13.56
CA SER A 31 18.03 -15.66 14.00
C SER A 31 19.17 -14.66 14.10
N ARG A 32 19.24 -13.65 13.22
CA ARG A 32 20.28 -12.60 13.29
C ARG A 32 20.05 -11.67 14.48
N PHE A 33 18.82 -11.24 14.72
CA PHE A 33 18.51 -10.42 15.90
C PHE A 33 18.81 -11.16 17.20
N SER A 34 18.36 -12.41 17.33
CA SER A 34 18.58 -13.19 18.55
C SER A 34 20.05 -13.60 18.76
N GLN A 35 20.79 -13.87 17.68
CA GLN A 35 22.18 -14.33 17.77
C GLN A 35 23.15 -13.19 18.09
N TYR A 36 22.96 -12.01 17.49
CA TYR A 36 23.90 -10.90 17.61
C TYR A 36 23.47 -9.84 18.64
N GLY A 37 22.20 -9.83 19.04
CA GLY A 37 21.73 -9.05 20.19
C GLY A 37 21.74 -7.53 19.97
N ALA A 38 21.98 -6.79 21.05
CA ALA A 38 21.82 -5.34 21.11
C ALA A 38 22.69 -4.62 20.07
N GLY A 39 22.17 -3.53 19.50
CA GLY A 39 22.88 -2.72 18.51
C GLY A 39 23.04 -3.37 17.12
N HIS A 40 22.59 -4.61 16.94
CA HIS A 40 22.76 -5.31 15.68
C HIS A 40 21.86 -4.74 14.57
N VAL A 41 22.46 -4.54 13.40
CA VAL A 41 21.77 -4.09 12.19
C VAL A 41 21.54 -5.29 11.28
N VAL A 42 20.27 -5.64 11.07
CA VAL A 42 19.88 -6.63 10.07
C VAL A 42 19.44 -5.91 8.81
N GLN A 43 20.24 -6.06 7.74
CA GLN A 43 19.90 -5.52 6.43
C GLN A 43 19.27 -6.58 5.53
N LEU A 44 18.21 -6.20 4.84
CA LEU A 44 17.61 -6.94 3.74
C LEU A 44 18.18 -6.40 2.42
N CYS A 45 18.36 -7.27 1.43
CA CYS A 45 18.91 -6.84 0.14
C CYS A 45 17.91 -5.95 -0.61
N GLN A 46 18.41 -5.01 -1.42
CA GLN A 46 17.54 -4.17 -2.23
C GLN A 46 16.62 -4.99 -3.14
N GLY A 47 15.33 -4.65 -3.16
CA GLY A 47 14.30 -5.32 -3.94
C GLY A 47 13.93 -6.74 -3.48
N ALA A 48 14.53 -7.25 -2.39
CA ALA A 48 14.18 -8.55 -1.86
C ALA A 48 12.72 -8.58 -1.41
N VAL A 49 12.03 -9.70 -1.64
CA VAL A 49 10.68 -9.95 -1.11
C VAL A 49 10.75 -11.17 -0.21
N ILE A 50 10.73 -10.93 1.10
CA ILE A 50 10.77 -11.97 2.13
C ILE A 50 9.33 -12.30 2.52
N SER A 51 8.89 -13.51 2.16
CA SER A 51 7.55 -14.00 2.53
C SER A 51 7.61 -14.60 3.93
N VAL A 52 6.74 -14.16 4.83
CA VAL A 52 6.72 -14.59 6.23
C VAL A 52 5.37 -15.15 6.63
N THR A 53 5.34 -16.19 7.45
CA THR A 53 4.11 -16.75 8.04
C THR A 53 3.95 -16.38 9.51
N GLY A 54 5.05 -15.97 10.16
CA GLY A 54 5.12 -15.45 11.52
C GLY A 54 5.66 -14.02 11.59
N LYS A 55 5.92 -13.55 12.82
CA LYS A 55 6.44 -12.19 13.08
C LYS A 55 7.94 -12.12 12.81
N VAL A 56 8.39 -11.02 12.22
CA VAL A 56 9.77 -10.55 12.34
C VAL A 56 9.89 -9.81 13.67
N GLU A 57 10.74 -10.30 14.57
CA GLU A 57 10.84 -9.83 15.95
C GLU A 57 12.25 -9.31 16.24
N LEU A 58 12.33 -8.05 16.66
CA LEU A 58 13.53 -7.48 17.24
C LEU A 58 13.53 -7.85 18.72
N THR A 59 14.70 -8.23 19.24
CA THR A 59 14.84 -8.92 20.54
C THR A 59 15.73 -8.18 21.53
N ALA A 60 16.38 -7.10 21.13
CA ALA A 60 17.28 -6.33 22.00
C ALA A 60 17.29 -4.84 21.63
N HIS A 61 17.69 -4.00 22.59
CA HIS A 61 17.80 -2.55 22.42
C HIS A 61 18.77 -2.18 21.29
N ASP A 62 18.60 -0.98 20.74
CA ASP A 62 19.46 -0.38 19.71
C ASP A 62 19.51 -1.15 18.37
N GLN A 63 18.64 -2.16 18.18
CA GLN A 63 18.58 -2.94 16.95
C GLN A 63 17.97 -2.15 15.79
N GLU A 64 18.45 -2.48 14.58
CA GLU A 64 17.93 -1.91 13.34
C GLU A 64 17.51 -2.99 12.35
N LEU A 65 16.33 -2.83 11.76
CA LEU A 65 15.89 -3.53 10.56
C LEU A 65 15.86 -2.54 9.39
N SER A 66 16.67 -2.79 8.36
CA SER A 66 16.75 -1.90 7.21
C SER A 66 16.93 -2.61 5.88
N THR A 67 16.78 -1.87 4.78
CA THR A 67 17.28 -2.32 3.47
C THR A 67 18.71 -1.81 3.28
N GLU A 68 19.57 -2.67 2.76
CA GLU A 68 20.93 -2.34 2.31
C GLU A 68 20.98 -1.04 1.51
N GLY A 69 21.85 -0.12 1.91
CA GLY A 69 22.06 1.15 1.22
C GLY A 69 20.92 2.17 1.39
N TYR A 70 19.91 1.88 2.22
CA TYR A 70 18.83 2.79 2.58
C TYR A 70 18.09 3.45 1.38
N PRO A 71 17.59 2.68 0.40
CA PRO A 71 16.83 3.24 -0.72
C PRO A 71 15.51 3.86 -0.25
N THR A 72 15.07 4.94 -0.90
CA THR A 72 13.83 5.67 -0.55
C THR A 72 12.66 5.40 -1.51
N GLY A 73 12.82 4.46 -2.44
CA GLY A 73 11.86 4.13 -3.51
C GLY A 73 11.41 2.67 -3.53
N ASP A 74 11.27 2.13 -4.74
CA ASP A 74 10.80 0.75 -4.98
C ASP A 74 11.89 -0.30 -4.78
N GLN A 75 13.16 0.13 -4.61
CA GLN A 75 14.29 -0.76 -4.28
C GLN A 75 14.30 -1.18 -2.80
N ARG A 76 13.39 -0.67 -1.98
CA ARG A 76 13.23 -1.13 -0.59
C ARG A 76 12.86 -2.61 -0.57
N ALA A 77 13.48 -3.37 0.32
CA ALA A 77 13.07 -4.74 0.58
C ALA A 77 11.63 -4.77 1.14
N THR A 78 10.89 -5.80 0.78
CA THR A 78 9.51 -6.03 1.22
C THR A 78 9.45 -7.26 2.14
N ILE A 79 8.89 -7.08 3.33
CA ILE A 79 8.46 -8.17 4.21
C ILE A 79 6.96 -8.33 4.01
N LYS A 80 6.53 -9.50 3.53
CA LYS A 80 5.14 -9.74 3.12
C LYS A 80 4.56 -10.95 3.84
N LEU A 81 3.38 -10.80 4.45
CA LEU A 81 2.67 -11.95 5.01
C LEU A 81 2.21 -12.89 3.90
N ALA A 82 2.55 -14.17 4.03
CA ALA A 82 2.11 -15.23 3.13
C ALA A 82 0.67 -15.67 3.44
N PRO A 83 -0.08 -16.20 2.45
CA PRO A 83 -1.35 -16.87 2.70
C PRO A 83 -1.21 -17.95 3.78
N GLY A 84 -2.20 -18.05 4.68
CA GLY A 84 -2.15 -18.98 5.82
C GLY A 84 -1.34 -18.47 7.02
N ALA A 85 -0.77 -17.25 6.98
CA ALA A 85 -0.15 -16.64 8.15
C ALA A 85 -1.11 -16.56 9.34
N ASN A 86 -0.60 -16.86 10.53
CA ASN A 86 -1.36 -16.90 11.79
C ASN A 86 -1.12 -15.65 12.66
N THR A 87 -0.45 -14.62 12.14
CA THR A 87 -0.15 -13.37 12.84
C THR A 87 -0.78 -12.16 12.17
N ASN A 88 -1.15 -11.16 12.97
CA ASN A 88 -1.65 -9.87 12.49
C ASN A 88 -0.52 -8.85 12.36
N THR A 89 0.54 -9.03 13.15
CA THR A 89 1.76 -8.23 13.15
C THR A 89 2.82 -8.88 12.29
N THR A 90 3.34 -8.14 11.31
CA THR A 90 4.43 -8.58 10.45
C THR A 90 5.78 -8.23 11.07
N VAL A 91 5.91 -7.05 11.67
CA VAL A 91 7.12 -6.59 12.38
C VAL A 91 6.77 -6.18 13.80
N PHE A 92 7.44 -6.80 14.78
CA PHE A 92 7.24 -6.57 16.21
C PHE A 92 8.55 -6.08 16.85
N ALA A 93 8.48 -4.96 17.56
CA ALA A 93 9.62 -4.35 18.25
C ALA A 93 9.18 -3.51 19.45
N LYS A 94 8.37 -4.11 20.33
CA LYS A 94 7.92 -3.48 21.58
C LYS A 94 8.88 -3.77 22.73
N PHE A 95 8.83 -2.91 23.75
CA PHE A 95 9.55 -3.02 25.02
C PHE A 95 11.08 -2.96 24.87
N LEU A 96 11.54 -2.30 23.83
CA LEU A 96 12.95 -2.10 23.50
C LEU A 96 13.20 -0.60 23.30
N ASP A 97 14.43 -0.17 23.54
CA ASP A 97 14.84 1.22 23.32
C ASP A 97 15.60 1.36 22.01
N ASN A 98 15.53 2.55 21.44
CA ASN A 98 16.32 3.00 20.29
C ASN A 98 16.21 2.08 19.07
N ILE A 99 15.06 1.44 18.88
CA ILE A 99 14.79 0.59 17.73
C ILE A 99 14.67 1.43 16.48
N LYS A 100 15.27 0.95 15.40
CA LYS A 100 15.24 1.60 14.09
C LYS A 100 14.61 0.69 13.05
N LEU A 101 13.50 1.13 12.45
CA LEU A 101 12.93 0.55 11.24
C LEU A 101 13.16 1.53 10.10
N ARG A 102 13.94 1.14 9.09
CA ARG A 102 14.41 2.09 8.07
C ARG A 102 14.31 1.54 6.66
N ASN A 103 13.75 2.30 5.73
CA ASN A 103 13.84 2.00 4.30
C ASN A 103 13.34 0.59 3.92
N ILE A 104 12.28 0.10 4.58
CA ILE A 104 11.65 -1.20 4.29
C ILE A 104 10.19 -1.01 3.89
N ILE A 105 9.61 -2.02 3.24
CA ILE A 105 8.17 -2.13 2.97
C ILE A 105 7.64 -3.28 3.81
N VAL A 106 6.58 -3.04 4.57
CA VAL A 106 5.86 -4.05 5.35
C VAL A 106 4.45 -4.20 4.78
N ASP A 107 4.16 -5.38 4.24
CA ASP A 107 2.91 -5.67 3.55
C ASP A 107 2.15 -6.79 4.27
N GLY A 108 1.09 -6.43 4.98
CA GLY A 108 0.26 -7.41 5.70
C GLY A 108 -0.56 -8.31 4.76
N ASN A 109 -0.55 -8.01 3.45
CA ASN A 109 -1.16 -8.81 2.39
C ASN A 109 -2.64 -9.15 2.64
N ARG A 110 -3.40 -8.25 3.30
CA ARG A 110 -4.81 -8.46 3.70
C ARG A 110 -5.69 -9.08 2.61
N ALA A 111 -5.48 -8.74 1.34
CA ALA A 111 -6.28 -9.30 0.23
C ALA A 111 -6.22 -10.84 0.16
N GLU A 112 -5.09 -11.44 0.52
CA GLU A 112 -4.86 -12.89 0.48
C GLU A 112 -4.83 -13.52 1.87
N THR A 113 -4.63 -12.71 2.92
CA THR A 113 -4.49 -13.18 4.31
C THR A 113 -5.73 -12.90 5.16
N GLY A 114 -6.69 -12.13 4.63
CA GLY A 114 -7.93 -11.76 5.31
C GLY A 114 -7.74 -10.71 6.42
N TYR A 115 -8.87 -10.11 6.82
CA TYR A 115 -8.95 -9.29 8.02
C TYR A 115 -9.18 -10.16 9.25
N THR A 116 -8.46 -9.88 10.33
CA THR A 116 -8.53 -10.65 11.59
C THR A 116 -8.74 -9.75 12.81
N GLY A 117 -8.73 -8.42 12.66
CA GLY A 117 -8.70 -7.49 13.78
C GLY A 117 -7.39 -7.57 14.57
N GLY A 118 -7.38 -7.09 15.81
CA GLY A 118 -6.20 -7.13 16.69
C GLY A 118 -5.07 -6.21 16.24
N ASP A 119 -3.84 -6.58 16.58
CA ASP A 119 -2.64 -5.75 16.51
C ASP A 119 -2.34 -5.15 15.12
N ALA A 120 -1.45 -4.16 15.12
CA ALA A 120 -0.99 -3.50 13.90
C ALA A 120 -0.02 -4.37 13.08
N ASN A 121 0.12 -4.01 11.80
CA ASN A 121 1.06 -4.64 10.87
C ASN A 121 2.52 -4.39 11.25
N ILE A 122 2.82 -3.19 11.74
CA ILE A 122 4.05 -2.85 12.46
C ILE A 122 3.64 -2.43 13.87
N ASP A 123 4.25 -3.06 14.87
CA ASP A 123 4.01 -2.76 16.28
C ASP A 123 5.33 -2.51 17.01
N ILE A 124 5.56 -1.27 17.43
CA ILE A 124 6.83 -0.78 17.98
C ILE A 124 6.58 0.12 19.20
N GLY A 125 7.55 0.25 20.09
CA GLY A 125 7.40 1.10 21.29
C GLY A 125 7.02 0.30 22.52
N GLY A 126 5.80 0.48 23.03
CA GLY A 126 5.47 0.10 24.41
C GLY A 126 6.07 1.11 25.39
N HIS A 127 6.77 0.65 26.43
CA HIS A 127 7.45 1.52 27.40
C HIS A 127 8.83 2.02 26.99
N GLY A 128 9.26 1.73 25.75
CA GLY A 128 10.60 2.08 25.27
C GLY A 128 10.75 3.57 24.92
N THR A 129 11.99 4.00 24.73
CA THR A 129 12.34 5.35 24.27
C THR A 129 13.09 5.34 22.94
N GLY A 130 13.06 6.44 22.19
CA GLY A 130 13.99 6.66 21.07
C GLY A 130 13.68 5.91 19.78
N GLN A 131 12.44 5.44 19.59
CA GLN A 131 12.07 4.68 18.39
C GLN A 131 12.18 5.53 17.13
N LEU A 132 12.77 4.97 16.08
CA LEU A 132 12.89 5.60 14.77
C LEU A 132 12.19 4.76 13.72
N VAL A 133 11.16 5.32 13.08
CA VAL A 133 10.52 4.75 11.89
C VAL A 133 10.71 5.76 10.76
N ASP A 134 11.63 5.47 9.85
CA ASP A 134 12.08 6.40 8.80
C ASP A 134 12.08 5.77 7.41
N HIS A 135 11.47 6.43 6.42
CA HIS A 135 11.36 5.91 5.05
C HIS A 135 10.74 4.51 4.95
N VAL A 136 9.86 4.14 5.89
CA VAL A 136 9.16 2.85 5.91
C VAL A 136 7.83 2.98 5.19
N ALA A 137 7.45 1.95 4.44
CA ALA A 137 6.09 1.79 3.96
C ALA A 137 5.36 0.72 4.77
N SER A 138 4.13 0.99 5.23
CA SER A 138 3.27 -0.03 5.81
C SER A 138 1.90 -0.02 5.13
N ARG A 139 1.45 -1.19 4.67
CA ARG A 139 0.21 -1.32 3.89
C ARG A 139 -0.46 -2.68 4.06
N ASN A 140 -1.74 -2.71 3.71
CA ASN A 140 -2.59 -3.90 3.71
C ASN A 140 -2.53 -4.68 5.05
N PRO A 141 -2.60 -4.02 6.22
CA PRO A 141 -2.47 -4.66 7.51
C PRO A 141 -3.58 -5.68 7.71
N ARG A 142 -3.40 -6.78 8.45
CA ARG A 142 -4.52 -7.69 8.76
C ARG A 142 -5.39 -7.21 9.93
N GLY A 143 -4.77 -6.48 10.86
CA GLY A 143 -5.44 -5.93 12.03
C GLY A 143 -5.78 -4.45 11.93
N TRP A 144 -5.77 -3.77 13.08
CA TRP A 144 -6.39 -2.47 13.25
C TRP A 144 -5.57 -1.29 12.72
N SER A 145 -4.26 -1.44 12.51
CA SER A 145 -3.43 -0.31 12.05
C SER A 145 -2.33 -0.76 11.10
N CYS A 146 -1.91 0.13 10.21
CA CYS A 146 -0.66 -0.06 9.48
C CYS A 146 0.56 0.08 10.40
N LEU A 147 0.55 1.07 11.28
CA LEU A 147 1.62 1.33 12.25
C LEU A 147 0.99 1.63 13.62
N ALA A 148 1.38 0.88 14.64
CA ALA A 148 1.13 1.23 16.03
C ALA A 148 2.46 1.57 16.71
N VAL A 149 2.49 2.71 17.42
CA VAL A 149 3.62 3.11 18.26
C VAL A 149 3.11 3.35 19.67
N GLY A 150 3.63 2.60 20.64
CA GLY A 150 3.35 2.82 22.07
C GLY A 150 2.18 2.07 22.68
N PHE A 151 1.34 1.40 21.87
CA PHE A 151 0.16 0.72 22.38
C PHE A 151 0.51 -0.47 23.27
N GLY A 152 0.06 -0.49 24.51
CA GLY A 152 0.07 -1.68 25.37
C GLY A 152 1.40 -1.89 26.10
N GLY A 153 1.38 -1.73 27.42
CA GLY A 153 2.30 -2.48 28.27
C GLY A 153 1.88 -3.95 28.37
N GLN A 154 2.66 -4.73 29.12
CA GLN A 154 2.43 -6.18 29.27
C GLN A 154 1.05 -6.53 29.86
N THR A 155 0.38 -5.60 30.55
CA THR A 155 -0.84 -5.87 31.33
C THR A 155 -2.08 -5.12 30.85
N SER A 156 -1.99 -4.29 29.81
CA SER A 156 -3.13 -3.52 29.25
C SER A 156 -3.88 -2.64 30.27
N THR A 157 -3.18 -2.16 31.30
CA THR A 157 -3.75 -1.24 32.30
C THR A 157 -3.28 0.18 32.01
N ASP A 158 -4.13 1.19 32.24
CA ASP A 158 -3.84 2.63 32.06
C ASP A 158 -2.65 3.16 32.90
N THR A 159 -1.98 2.29 33.66
CA THR A 159 -0.79 2.55 34.49
C THR A 159 0.52 2.42 33.73
N ASP A 160 0.47 1.87 32.53
CA ASP A 160 1.62 1.59 31.70
C ASP A 160 2.23 2.90 31.16
N PRO A 161 3.50 3.26 31.49
CA PRO A 161 4.07 4.52 31.01
C PRO A 161 4.13 4.52 29.48
N PRO A 162 3.72 5.62 28.81
CA PRO A 162 3.82 5.71 27.36
C PRO A 162 5.30 5.69 26.94
N CYS A 163 5.56 5.27 25.69
CA CYS A 163 6.88 5.49 25.10
C CYS A 163 7.22 6.98 25.06
N THR A 164 8.51 7.28 24.90
CA THR A 164 9.01 8.67 24.81
C THR A 164 9.96 8.82 23.63
N ASN A 165 10.15 10.05 23.14
CA ASN A 165 11.17 10.37 22.14
C ASN A 165 11.10 9.56 20.84
N ALA A 166 9.90 9.16 20.39
CA ALA A 166 9.74 8.48 19.10
C ALA A 166 9.84 9.48 17.94
N THR A 167 10.43 9.06 16.82
CA THR A 167 10.56 9.82 15.58
C THR A 167 9.98 9.01 14.42
N LEU A 168 8.91 9.51 13.83
CA LEU A 168 8.20 8.90 12.70
C LEU A 168 8.30 9.87 11.52
N THR A 169 9.18 9.59 10.56
CA THR A 169 9.45 10.53 9.46
C THR A 169 9.53 9.86 8.09
N ASN A 170 9.16 10.60 7.04
CA ASN A 170 9.26 10.16 5.64
C ASN A 170 8.55 8.84 5.31
N ASN A 171 7.52 8.44 6.06
CA ASN A 171 6.88 7.14 5.89
C ASN A 171 5.73 7.17 4.87
N ASP A 172 5.54 6.05 4.20
CA ASP A 172 4.42 5.79 3.29
C ASP A 172 3.38 4.89 3.97
N ILE A 173 2.32 5.46 4.49
CA ILE A 173 1.32 4.72 5.26
C ILE A 173 0.05 4.53 4.44
N GLY A 174 -0.30 3.26 4.22
CA GLY A 174 -1.55 2.84 3.61
C GLY A 174 -1.44 2.31 2.17
N PRO A 175 -2.54 1.72 1.65
CA PRO A 175 -3.86 1.66 2.28
C PRO A 175 -3.92 0.74 3.50
N CYS A 176 -4.72 1.11 4.50
CA CYS A 176 -4.83 0.35 5.77
C CYS A 176 -6.20 -0.33 5.88
N GLY A 177 -7.29 0.45 5.81
CA GLY A 177 -8.65 -0.06 5.80
C GLY A 177 -9.17 -0.38 4.39
N ILE A 178 -10.37 -0.96 4.34
CA ILE A 178 -11.18 -1.10 3.12
C ILE A 178 -12.40 -0.18 3.27
N GLU A 179 -12.61 0.68 2.28
CA GLU A 179 -13.71 1.65 2.33
C GLU A 179 -15.07 0.95 2.37
N GLY A 180 -15.87 1.29 3.38
CA GLY A 180 -17.23 0.78 3.54
C GLY A 180 -17.33 -0.62 4.16
N THR A 181 -16.22 -1.23 4.59
CA THR A 181 -16.23 -2.56 5.23
C THR A 181 -15.45 -2.54 6.55
N GLU A 182 -14.12 -2.53 6.50
CA GLU A 182 -13.25 -2.61 7.69
C GLU A 182 -12.33 -1.40 7.79
N TYR A 183 -12.50 -0.63 8.88
CA TYR A 183 -11.60 0.46 9.23
C TYR A 183 -10.27 -0.10 9.75
N ALA A 184 -9.19 0.57 9.38
CA ALA A 184 -7.90 0.41 10.03
C ALA A 184 -7.15 1.73 9.96
N ASP A 185 -6.53 2.10 11.07
CA ASP A 185 -5.80 3.34 11.23
C ASP A 185 -4.54 3.34 10.36
N GLY A 186 -4.16 4.53 9.90
CA GLY A 186 -2.83 4.73 9.32
C GLY A 186 -1.76 4.54 10.39
N ILE A 187 -1.77 5.46 11.34
CA ILE A 187 -0.84 5.48 12.48
C ILE A 187 -1.70 5.59 13.74
N SER A 188 -1.58 4.60 14.62
CA SER A 188 -2.05 4.69 16.00
C SER A 188 -0.85 5.06 16.86
N PHE A 189 -0.95 6.15 17.62
CA PHE A 189 0.19 6.68 18.38
C PHE A 189 -0.12 6.89 19.87
N GLN A 190 0.76 6.40 20.75
CA GLN A 190 0.69 6.50 22.22
C GLN A 190 2.09 6.71 22.83
N CYS A 191 2.81 7.76 22.41
CA CYS A 191 4.04 8.20 23.08
C CYS A 191 3.95 9.68 23.50
N THR A 192 4.88 10.14 24.33
CA THR A 192 5.14 11.57 24.61
C THR A 192 6.45 12.04 23.97
N ASP A 193 6.66 13.36 23.91
CA ASP A 193 7.92 13.99 23.50
C ASP A 193 8.46 13.52 22.14
N SER A 194 7.55 13.33 21.20
CA SER A 194 7.83 12.63 19.95
C SER A 194 7.62 13.52 18.73
N THR A 195 8.29 13.18 17.63
CA THR A 195 8.18 13.87 16.35
C THR A 195 7.50 12.98 15.32
N ILE A 196 6.45 13.50 14.68
CA ILE A 196 5.77 12.87 13.55
C ILE A 196 5.73 13.89 12.42
N SER A 197 6.57 13.74 11.40
CA SER A 197 6.71 14.71 10.31
C SER A 197 6.83 14.01 8.96
N ASP A 198 6.47 14.69 7.87
CA ASP A 198 6.81 14.27 6.50
C ASP A 198 6.28 12.88 6.09
N ASN A 199 5.24 12.38 6.77
CA ASN A 199 4.60 11.11 6.47
C ASN A 199 3.46 11.30 5.44
N SER A 200 3.36 10.38 4.49
CA SER A 200 2.29 10.33 3.51
C SER A 200 1.24 9.29 3.88
N LEU A 201 0.07 9.73 4.35
CA LEU A 201 -1.07 8.86 4.63
C LEU A 201 -1.99 8.79 3.41
N ARG A 202 -2.09 7.61 2.78
CA ARG A 202 -2.78 7.44 1.49
C ARG A 202 -3.68 6.21 1.48
N GLN A 203 -4.97 6.44 1.27
CA GLN A 203 -5.90 5.39 0.87
C GLN A 203 -5.78 5.18 -0.65
N ARG A 204 -4.94 4.23 -1.09
CA ARG A 204 -4.91 3.86 -2.51
C ARG A 204 -6.21 3.17 -2.87
N ARG A 205 -7.11 3.95 -3.49
CA ARG A 205 -8.36 3.48 -4.09
C ARG A 205 -8.10 2.28 -5.00
N GLY A 206 -8.80 1.17 -4.74
CA GLY A 206 -8.73 -0.02 -5.58
C GLY A 206 -9.14 0.25 -7.04
N PRO A 207 -8.86 -0.68 -7.97
CA PRO A 207 -9.11 -0.51 -9.41
C PRO A 207 -10.53 -0.04 -9.75
N ARG A 208 -11.55 -0.54 -9.03
CA ARG A 208 -12.97 -0.18 -9.24
C ARG A 208 -13.25 1.32 -9.10
N GLN A 209 -12.60 2.00 -8.15
CA GLN A 209 -12.82 3.43 -7.94
C GLN A 209 -12.02 4.30 -8.90
N ARG A 210 -10.89 3.82 -9.43
CA ARG A 210 -10.16 4.49 -10.53
C ARG A 210 -11.02 4.52 -11.79
N HIS A 211 -11.73 3.42 -12.07
CA HIS A 211 -12.63 3.32 -13.21
C HIS A 211 -13.81 4.31 -13.10
N HIS A 212 -14.46 4.41 -11.94
CA HIS A 212 -15.55 5.37 -11.74
C HIS A 212 -15.11 6.84 -11.85
N ARG A 213 -13.90 7.17 -11.41
CA ARG A 213 -13.36 8.54 -11.57
C ARG A 213 -13.04 8.84 -13.04
N GLN A 214 -12.47 7.89 -13.77
CA GLN A 214 -12.23 8.03 -15.21
C GLN A 214 -13.54 8.18 -15.98
N GLU A 215 -14.55 7.35 -15.69
CA GLU A 215 -15.89 7.47 -16.27
C GLU A 215 -16.55 8.81 -15.95
N ALA A 216 -16.45 9.30 -14.71
CA ALA A 216 -16.98 10.60 -14.31
C ALA A 216 -16.28 11.76 -15.05
N LEU A 217 -14.96 11.68 -15.24
CA LEU A 217 -14.20 12.66 -16.04
C LEU A 217 -14.60 12.60 -17.52
N GLN A 218 -14.77 11.40 -18.07
CA GLN A 218 -15.20 11.19 -19.46
C GLN A 218 -16.60 11.75 -19.70
N ARG A 219 -17.55 11.51 -18.78
CA ARG A 219 -18.90 12.09 -18.81
C ARG A 219 -18.87 13.62 -18.73
N ARG A 220 -18.02 14.21 -17.89
CA ARG A 220 -17.84 15.67 -17.81
C ARG A 220 -17.31 16.25 -19.13
N HIS A 221 -16.36 15.59 -19.78
CA HIS A 221 -15.87 15.99 -21.10
C HIS A 221 -16.94 15.90 -22.19
N GLN A 222 -17.71 14.81 -22.22
CA GLN A 222 -18.83 14.65 -23.16
C GLN A 222 -19.90 15.73 -22.96
N HIS A 223 -20.29 16.03 -21.72
CA HIS A 223 -21.23 17.11 -21.43
C HIS A 223 -20.70 18.49 -21.85
N ARG A 224 -19.40 18.78 -21.65
CA ARG A 224 -18.79 20.03 -22.12
C ARG A 224 -18.81 20.15 -23.64
N ARG A 225 -18.49 19.07 -24.37
CA ARG A 225 -18.56 19.04 -25.84
C ARG A 225 -19.98 19.25 -26.34
N ALA A 226 -20.97 18.56 -25.76
CA ALA A 226 -22.38 18.73 -26.13
C ALA A 226 -22.87 20.17 -25.92
N ARG A 227 -22.49 20.81 -24.80
CA ARG A 227 -22.81 22.22 -24.55
C ARG A 227 -22.15 23.16 -25.57
N LEU A 228 -20.94 22.86 -26.02
CA LEU A 228 -20.24 23.65 -27.03
C LEU A 228 -20.93 23.55 -28.40
N VAL A 229 -21.31 22.35 -28.82
CA VAL A 229 -22.06 22.12 -30.07
C VAL A 229 -23.38 22.87 -30.06
N LEU A 230 -24.15 22.78 -28.96
CA LEU A 230 -25.42 23.52 -28.83
C LEU A 230 -25.23 25.04 -28.88
N ARG A 231 -24.11 25.57 -28.37
CA ARG A 231 -23.79 27.01 -28.48
C ARG A 231 -23.45 27.41 -29.92
N LEU A 232 -22.67 26.59 -30.62
CA LEU A 232 -22.30 26.82 -32.02
C LEU A 232 -23.53 26.76 -32.94
N ASP A 233 -24.41 25.78 -32.76
CA ASP A 233 -25.66 25.66 -33.53
C ASP A 233 -26.61 26.85 -33.30
N ARG A 234 -26.71 27.35 -32.06
CA ARG A 234 -27.48 28.57 -31.77
C ARG A 234 -26.87 29.81 -32.40
N GLY A 235 -25.53 29.89 -32.47
CA GLY A 235 -24.82 30.96 -33.16
C GLY A 235 -25.04 30.95 -34.67
N LEU A 236 -25.01 29.77 -35.30
CA LEU A 236 -25.24 29.57 -36.73
C LEU A 236 -26.69 29.84 -37.13
N ARG A 237 -27.67 29.46 -36.30
CA ARG A 237 -29.10 29.77 -36.56
C ARG A 237 -29.42 31.26 -36.50
N LYS A 238 -28.68 32.05 -35.71
CA LYS A 238 -28.83 33.52 -35.70
C LYS A 238 -28.18 34.22 -36.90
N ARG A 239 -27.37 33.52 -37.71
CA ARG A 239 -26.65 34.07 -38.87
C ARG A 239 -27.20 33.63 -40.23
N ARG A 240 -28.35 32.95 -40.29
CA ARG A 240 -29.00 32.72 -41.59
C ARG A 240 -29.66 34.02 -42.07
N PRO A 241 -29.25 34.59 -43.21
CA PRO A 241 -30.02 35.64 -43.86
C PRO A 241 -31.39 35.07 -44.26
N ARG A 242 -32.43 35.89 -44.19
CA ARG A 242 -33.75 35.59 -44.77
C ARG A 242 -33.62 35.58 -46.30
N ASP A 243 -33.10 34.51 -46.87
CA ASP A 243 -33.30 34.21 -48.30
C ASP A 243 -34.60 33.40 -48.47
N ARG A 244 -35.71 34.08 -48.19
CA ARG A 244 -36.98 33.80 -48.88
C ARG A 244 -36.98 34.76 -50.05
N ASP A 245 -36.51 34.32 -51.22
CA ASP A 245 -36.85 34.85 -52.55
C ASP A 245 -35.89 34.29 -53.62
N ARG A 246 -35.78 32.96 -53.78
CA ARG A 246 -35.11 32.41 -54.97
C ARG A 246 -35.37 30.95 -55.34
N GLN A 247 -36.57 30.42 -55.09
CA GLN A 247 -36.99 29.18 -55.77
C GLN A 247 -38.46 29.25 -56.18
N GLN A 248 -38.74 30.18 -57.09
CA GLN A 248 -39.76 30.00 -58.10
C GLN A 248 -38.99 29.84 -59.42
N ILE A 249 -39.44 28.91 -60.28
CA ILE A 249 -38.85 28.53 -61.59
C ILE A 249 -37.84 27.37 -61.49
N LEU A 250 -38.36 26.16 -61.38
CA LEU A 250 -38.26 25.15 -62.44
C LEU A 250 -39.27 24.04 -62.14
N ARG A 251 -40.38 24.10 -62.88
CA ARG A 251 -41.43 23.09 -62.94
C ARG A 251 -41.01 21.94 -63.87
N GLN A 252 -41.72 20.80 -63.73
CA GLN A 252 -41.93 19.71 -64.72
C GLN A 252 -40.78 18.69 -64.84
N HIS A 253 -40.95 17.37 -64.85
CA HIS A 253 -42.10 16.44 -64.98
C HIS A 253 -41.74 15.09 -64.25
N PRO A 254 -42.70 14.14 -64.09
CA PRO A 254 -42.62 13.00 -63.17
C PRO A 254 -42.40 11.62 -63.86
N LEU A 255 -42.22 10.61 -63.01
CA LEU A 255 -42.68 9.19 -63.09
C LEU A 255 -41.62 8.06 -63.15
N ARG A 256 -41.89 7.07 -62.27
CA ARG A 256 -41.55 5.62 -62.29
C ARG A 256 -40.08 5.30 -61.93
N HIS A 257 -39.74 4.33 -61.09
CA HIS A 257 -40.30 2.98 -60.94
C HIS A 257 -40.20 2.43 -59.51
N ARG A 258 -41.26 1.69 -59.14
CA ARG A 258 -41.35 0.68 -58.06
C ARG A 258 -40.36 -0.47 -58.30
N HIS A 259 -39.77 -1.01 -57.23
CA HIS A 259 -39.61 -2.45 -56.94
C HIS A 259 -39.13 -2.58 -55.47
N GLN A 260 -40.00 -2.89 -54.49
CA GLN A 260 -40.27 -4.24 -53.97
C GLN A 260 -39.02 -5.11 -53.74
N ARG A 261 -38.61 -5.29 -52.48
CA ARG A 261 -38.19 -6.60 -51.95
C ARG A 261 -38.74 -6.81 -50.55
N LEU A 262 -39.30 -8.00 -50.40
CA LEU A 262 -39.95 -8.54 -49.22
C LEU A 262 -38.96 -8.93 -48.13
N ALA A 263 -39.57 -9.08 -46.96
CA ALA A 263 -39.06 -9.61 -45.71
C ALA A 263 -38.39 -10.98 -45.82
N GLU A 264 -37.43 -11.21 -44.93
CA GLU A 264 -37.23 -12.51 -44.28
C GLU A 264 -36.88 -12.25 -42.81
N ARG A 265 -37.84 -12.59 -41.94
CA ARG A 265 -37.67 -12.83 -40.51
C ARG A 265 -37.61 -14.34 -40.35
N THR A 266 -36.53 -14.85 -39.77
CA THR A 266 -36.51 -16.20 -39.19
C THR A 266 -35.89 -16.14 -37.81
N ASP A 267 -36.71 -16.52 -36.83
CA ASP A 267 -36.37 -16.87 -35.46
C ASP A 267 -35.33 -17.99 -35.40
N SER A 268 -34.45 -17.95 -34.39
CA SER A 268 -34.06 -19.18 -33.70
C SER A 268 -33.86 -18.93 -32.21
N LYS A 269 -34.77 -19.55 -31.44
CA LYS A 269 -34.75 -19.74 -29.99
C LYS A 269 -33.64 -20.69 -29.54
N GLN A 270 -33.37 -20.62 -28.22
CA GLN A 270 -32.93 -21.72 -27.33
C GLN A 270 -31.49 -22.23 -27.55
N SER A 271 -30.71 -22.59 -26.53
CA SER A 271 -31.04 -23.17 -25.23
C SER A 271 -29.96 -22.89 -24.17
N ARG A 272 -30.39 -22.53 -22.97
CA ARG A 272 -29.65 -22.78 -21.72
C ARG A 272 -29.59 -24.29 -21.44
N ALA A 273 -28.48 -24.75 -20.88
CA ALA A 273 -28.38 -26.03 -20.16
C ALA A 273 -27.37 -25.89 -18.99
N PRO A 274 -27.47 -26.74 -17.95
CA PRO A 274 -27.24 -26.35 -16.56
C PRO A 274 -25.94 -26.88 -15.93
N LEU A 275 -25.62 -26.33 -14.75
CA LEU A 275 -24.54 -26.74 -13.84
C LEU A 275 -24.79 -28.15 -13.25
N PRO A 276 -23.73 -28.97 -13.05
CA PRO A 276 -23.83 -30.19 -12.26
C PRO A 276 -23.63 -29.94 -10.75
N PRO A 277 -24.19 -30.82 -9.89
CA PRO A 277 -24.31 -30.62 -8.46
C PRO A 277 -23.09 -31.07 -7.65
N SER A 278 -22.98 -30.43 -6.48
CA SER A 278 -22.14 -30.75 -5.34
C SER A 278 -22.46 -32.11 -4.71
N THR A 279 -21.42 -32.90 -4.44
CA THR A 279 -21.48 -34.08 -3.56
C THR A 279 -20.27 -34.11 -2.63
N LEU A 280 -20.53 -33.88 -1.34
CA LEU A 280 -19.86 -34.49 -0.18
C LEU A 280 -20.87 -35.51 0.39
N PRO A 281 -20.48 -36.63 1.01
CA PRO A 281 -19.80 -36.61 2.33
C PRO A 281 -18.85 -37.79 2.65
N HIS A 282 -17.88 -37.56 3.54
CA HIS A 282 -17.77 -38.12 4.91
C HIS A 282 -16.45 -37.70 5.56
#